data_AF-U2R8X8-F1
#
_entry.id   AF-U2R8X8-F1
#
_cell.length_a   1.000
_cell.length_b   1.000
_cell.length_c   1.000
_cell.angle_alpha   90.00
_cell.angle_beta   90.00
_cell.angle_gamma   90.00
#
_symmetry.space_group_name_H-M   'P 1'
#
loop_
_entity.id
_entity.type
_entity.pdbx_description
1 polymer ?
#
loop_
_entity_poly.entity_id
_entity_poly.type
_entity_poly.pdbx_seq_one_letter_code
_entity_poly.pdbx_strand_id
1 'polypeptide(L)'
;AADPEARPHLCGHPRDPRRLEHDPDDDRCWLCRRLDRTSMTREQLVALAAPGSRVAVTNENSSAATHSWQCAEGHPAFRASIERIIDGRRCPVCRHAKEGAGQLPVGAAFHSRFAPTPASAAEPELKQRLAERLDVDLSRNAVRVARPFHSHLEVWPDILIPELQVAIEYDTTGRHGLEHVGPREASDRTKDRLLRAAGWEVVRVRCGKLQPLGPYDIVAGGVSATVVDRILDRLGEIRGELLVAAYRR
;
A
#
# COMPACT_ATOMS: atom_id res chain seq x y z
N ALA A 1 -10.84 34.25 -38.19
CA ALA A 1 -9.45 34.71 -38.06
C ALA A 1 -8.88 34.06 -36.81
N ALA A 2 -7.69 33.46 -36.89
CA ALA A 2 -7.02 32.97 -35.69
C ALA A 2 -6.72 34.16 -34.78
N ASP A 3 -7.03 34.01 -33.48
CA ASP A 3 -6.79 35.03 -32.48
C ASP A 3 -5.29 35.39 -32.45
N PRO A 4 -4.89 36.66 -32.66
CA PRO A 4 -3.49 37.08 -32.59
C PRO A 4 -2.86 36.86 -31.20
N GLU A 5 -3.66 36.61 -30.15
CA GLU A 5 -3.18 36.20 -28.82
C GLU A 5 -2.82 34.70 -28.72
N ALA A 6 -3.06 33.90 -29.77
CA ALA A 6 -2.78 32.46 -29.80
C ALA A 6 -1.30 32.10 -30.05
N ARG A 7 -0.37 33.06 -30.01
CA ARG A 7 1.06 32.77 -30.17
C ARG A 7 1.59 32.01 -28.93
N PRO A 8 2.26 30.86 -29.10
CA PRO A 8 2.89 30.16 -27.98
C PRO A 8 3.98 31.02 -27.32
N HIS A 9 4.35 30.66 -26.10
CA HIS A 9 5.52 31.21 -25.41
C HIS A 9 6.80 31.01 -26.23
N LEU A 10 7.88 31.77 -25.95
CA LEU A 10 9.19 31.57 -26.59
C LEU A 10 9.74 30.14 -26.43
N CYS A 11 9.35 29.45 -25.36
CA CYS A 11 9.67 28.05 -25.14
C CYS A 11 8.78 27.07 -25.95
N GLY A 12 7.93 27.53 -26.86
CA GLY A 12 7.09 26.71 -27.75
C GLY A 12 5.79 26.15 -27.14
N HIS A 13 5.48 26.50 -25.89
CA HIS A 13 4.31 25.97 -25.16
C HIS A 13 3.08 26.86 -25.33
N PRO A 14 1.86 26.29 -25.32
CA PRO A 14 0.62 27.06 -25.43
C PRO A 14 0.46 28.03 -24.24
N ARG A 15 -0.12 29.20 -24.52
CA ARG A 15 -0.55 30.12 -23.46
C ARG A 15 -1.88 29.66 -22.88
N ASP A 16 -2.02 29.81 -21.57
CA ASP A 16 -3.32 29.69 -20.92
C ASP A 16 -3.92 31.10 -20.80
N PRO A 17 -5.00 31.43 -21.54
CA PRO A 17 -5.61 32.75 -21.50
C PRO A 17 -6.21 33.07 -20.12
N ARG A 18 -6.39 32.08 -19.24
CA ARG A 18 -6.87 32.27 -17.86
C ARG A 18 -5.76 32.64 -16.88
N ARG A 19 -4.49 32.59 -17.30
CA ARG A 19 -3.35 32.83 -16.43
C ARG A 19 -2.69 34.16 -16.79
N LEU A 20 -2.72 35.09 -15.84
CA LEU A 20 -1.93 36.32 -15.91
C LEU A 20 -0.46 35.97 -15.62
N GLU A 21 0.36 35.95 -16.66
CA GLU A 21 1.81 35.82 -16.53
C GLU A 21 2.39 37.12 -15.96
N HIS A 22 3.18 37.01 -14.88
CA HIS A 22 3.56 38.16 -14.05
C HIS A 22 4.97 38.70 -14.34
N ASP A 23 5.65 38.18 -15.37
CA ASP A 23 7.00 38.59 -15.72
C ASP A 23 7.03 39.14 -17.16
N PRO A 24 7.06 40.48 -17.34
CA PRO A 24 7.02 41.11 -18.65
C PRO A 24 8.33 40.93 -19.45
N ASP A 25 9.44 40.60 -18.79
CA ASP A 25 10.77 40.52 -19.41
C ASP A 25 11.16 39.08 -19.80
N ASP A 26 10.39 38.05 -19.38
CA ASP A 26 10.62 36.65 -19.72
C ASP A 26 9.35 35.98 -20.26
N ASP A 27 9.24 35.94 -21.60
CA ASP A 27 8.08 35.37 -22.31
C ASP A 27 8.03 33.82 -22.35
N ARG A 28 8.86 33.13 -21.57
CA ARG A 28 8.77 31.67 -21.40
C ARG A 28 7.61 31.32 -20.48
N CYS A 29 7.05 30.12 -20.62
CA CYS A 29 5.96 29.68 -19.76
C CYS A 29 6.44 29.49 -18.31
N TRP A 30 5.52 29.64 -17.36
CA TRP A 30 5.81 29.52 -15.93
C TRP A 30 6.60 28.24 -15.58
N LEU A 31 6.23 27.09 -16.16
CA LEU A 31 6.89 25.81 -15.85
C LEU A 31 8.34 25.76 -16.35
N CYS A 32 8.66 26.36 -17.50
CA CYS A 32 10.05 26.42 -17.96
C CYS A 32 10.91 27.28 -17.03
N ARG A 33 10.42 28.46 -16.64
CA ARG A 33 11.11 29.32 -15.67
C ARG A 33 11.28 28.64 -14.31
N ARG A 34 10.30 27.82 -13.89
CA ARG A 34 10.40 27.01 -12.66
C ARG A 34 11.48 25.95 -12.76
N LEU A 35 11.57 25.24 -13.89
CA LEU A 35 12.53 24.16 -14.10
C LEU A 35 13.99 24.67 -14.15
N ASP A 36 14.23 25.86 -14.71
CA ASP A 36 15.56 26.49 -14.73
C ASP A 36 16.13 26.73 -13.32
N ARG A 37 15.26 26.85 -12.31
CA ARG A 37 15.66 27.01 -10.90
C ARG A 37 15.88 25.66 -10.21
N THR A 38 15.96 24.58 -10.97
CA THR A 38 16.09 23.20 -10.47
C THR A 38 17.12 22.44 -11.30
N SER A 39 17.49 21.25 -10.84
CA SER A 39 18.34 20.32 -11.61
C SER A 39 17.56 19.48 -12.64
N MET A 40 16.25 19.67 -12.76
CA MET A 40 15.38 18.87 -13.62
C MET A 40 15.08 19.60 -14.93
N THR A 41 15.39 18.96 -16.04
CA THR A 41 15.00 19.42 -17.39
C THR A 41 13.56 19.02 -17.73
N ARG A 42 12.96 19.65 -18.73
CA ARG A 42 11.62 19.29 -19.20
C ARG A 42 11.58 17.88 -19.77
N GLU A 43 12.62 17.49 -20.51
CA GLU A 43 12.76 16.15 -21.08
C GLU A 43 12.78 15.09 -19.98
N GLN A 44 13.54 15.33 -18.90
CA GLN A 44 13.55 14.46 -17.72
C GLN A 44 12.19 14.41 -17.03
N LEU A 45 11.49 15.54 -16.89
CA LEU A 45 10.14 15.57 -16.32
C LEU A 45 9.16 14.72 -17.15
N VAL A 46 9.16 14.89 -18.47
CA VAL A 46 8.30 14.12 -19.39
C VAL A 46 8.64 12.63 -19.35
N ALA A 47 9.91 12.27 -19.23
CA ALA A 47 10.33 10.87 -19.12
C ALA A 47 9.77 10.16 -17.86
N LEU A 48 9.52 10.90 -16.77
CA LEU A 48 8.90 10.38 -15.55
C LEU A 48 7.38 10.23 -15.64
N ALA A 49 6.74 10.90 -16.60
CA ALA A 49 5.30 10.81 -16.79
C ALA A 49 4.91 9.41 -17.29
N ALA A 50 3.77 8.91 -16.82
CA ALA A 50 3.20 7.68 -17.33
C ALA A 50 2.95 7.82 -18.85
N PRO A 51 3.03 6.75 -19.65
CA PRO A 51 2.93 6.84 -21.12
C PRO A 51 1.74 7.68 -21.61
N GLY A 52 0.55 7.50 -21.01
CA GLY A 52 -0.66 8.25 -21.36
C GLY A 52 -0.69 9.73 -20.94
N SER A 53 0.28 10.19 -20.14
CA SER A 53 0.37 11.59 -19.68
C SER A 53 1.50 12.39 -20.32
N ARG A 54 2.39 11.75 -21.09
CA ARG A 54 3.59 12.42 -21.64
C ARG A 54 3.29 13.64 -22.51
N VAL A 55 2.31 13.54 -23.40
CA VAL A 55 1.89 14.66 -24.28
C VAL A 55 1.32 15.81 -23.45
N ALA A 56 0.47 15.50 -22.48
CA ALA A 56 -0.12 16.51 -21.60
C ALA A 56 0.95 17.23 -20.77
N VAL A 57 1.90 16.49 -20.17
CA VAL A 57 3.02 17.06 -19.41
C VAL A 57 3.95 17.87 -20.30
N THR A 58 4.17 17.46 -21.55
CA THR A 58 4.99 18.20 -22.52
C THR A 58 4.42 19.59 -22.78
N ASN A 59 3.10 19.68 -22.96
CA ASN A 59 2.42 20.95 -23.25
C ASN A 59 2.06 21.77 -22.00
N GLU A 60 2.36 21.24 -20.81
CA GLU A 60 1.98 21.86 -19.54
C GLU A 60 2.81 23.13 -19.27
N ASN A 61 2.11 24.15 -18.77
CA ASN A 61 2.69 25.43 -18.39
C ASN A 61 2.60 25.71 -16.88
N SER A 62 1.91 24.87 -16.10
CA SER A 62 1.75 24.98 -14.64
C SER A 62 2.39 23.81 -13.88
N SER A 63 3.12 24.07 -12.78
CA SER A 63 3.52 22.96 -11.90
C SER A 63 2.40 22.44 -11.01
N ALA A 64 1.31 23.19 -10.84
CA ALA A 64 0.20 22.78 -10.00
C ALA A 64 -0.65 21.68 -10.66
N ALA A 65 -0.55 21.52 -11.98
CA ALA A 65 -1.31 20.54 -12.74
C ALA A 65 -0.96 19.12 -12.32
N THR A 66 -2.01 18.29 -12.14
CA THR A 66 -1.89 16.90 -11.69
C THR A 66 -1.98 15.95 -12.86
N HIS A 67 -0.93 15.14 -13.01
CA HIS A 67 -0.79 14.16 -14.09
C HIS A 67 -0.55 12.75 -13.53
N SER A 68 -0.55 11.74 -14.41
CA SER A 68 -0.22 10.36 -14.05
C SER A 68 1.28 10.12 -14.23
N TRP A 69 1.89 9.46 -13.26
CA TRP A 69 3.33 9.23 -13.17
C TRP A 69 3.62 7.75 -12.97
N GLN A 70 4.77 7.28 -13.45
CA GLN A 70 5.20 5.90 -13.28
C GLN A 70 6.71 5.87 -13.01
N CYS A 71 7.15 5.11 -12.01
CA CYS A 71 8.58 4.95 -11.75
C CYS A 71 9.18 3.82 -12.58
N ALA A 72 10.51 3.83 -12.70
CA ALA A 72 11.28 2.82 -13.42
C ALA A 72 11.13 1.40 -12.83
N GLU A 73 10.85 1.28 -11.52
CA GLU A 73 10.60 0.01 -10.84
C GLU A 73 9.29 -0.69 -11.28
N GLY A 74 8.48 -0.06 -12.13
CA GLY A 74 7.25 -0.65 -12.64
C GLY A 74 6.08 -0.66 -11.64
N HIS A 75 6.15 0.10 -10.55
CA HIS A 75 5.03 0.25 -9.62
C HIS A 75 3.79 0.87 -10.30
N PRO A 76 2.57 0.62 -9.76
CA PRO A 76 1.35 1.20 -10.29
C PRO A 76 1.44 2.71 -10.47
N ALA A 77 0.82 3.20 -11.54
CA ALA A 77 0.80 4.62 -11.83
C ALA A 77 0.12 5.40 -10.70
N PHE A 78 0.63 6.58 -10.39
CA PHE A 78 0.12 7.44 -9.31
C PHE A 78 -0.14 8.86 -9.81
N ARG A 79 -1.11 9.54 -9.18
CA ARG A 79 -1.43 10.93 -9.50
C ARG A 79 -0.68 11.88 -8.57
N ALA A 80 -0.02 12.88 -9.14
CA ALA A 80 0.65 13.94 -8.40
C ALA A 80 0.75 15.21 -9.25
N SER A 81 0.92 16.36 -8.60
CA SER A 81 1.27 17.59 -9.30
C SER A 81 2.72 17.55 -9.81
N ILE A 82 3.00 18.30 -10.88
CA ILE A 82 4.37 18.48 -11.37
C ILE A 82 5.29 19.04 -10.28
N GLU A 83 4.80 19.98 -9.46
CA GLU A 83 5.57 20.56 -8.35
C GLU A 83 6.08 19.46 -7.40
N ARG A 84 5.22 18.50 -7.05
CA ARG A 84 5.62 17.38 -6.19
C ARG A 84 6.69 16.50 -6.83
N ILE A 85 6.66 16.32 -8.15
CA ILE A 85 7.67 15.54 -8.87
C ILE A 85 9.00 16.29 -8.91
N ILE A 86 8.96 17.60 -9.16
CA ILE A 86 10.12 18.49 -9.12
C ILE A 86 10.76 18.47 -7.72
N ASP A 87 9.95 18.53 -6.66
CA ASP A 87 10.39 18.43 -5.26
C ASP A 87 10.91 17.04 -4.85
N GLY A 88 10.98 16.09 -5.79
CA GLY A 88 11.46 14.74 -5.53
C GLY A 88 10.47 13.83 -4.81
N ARG A 89 9.23 14.27 -4.57
CA ARG A 89 8.14 13.46 -3.99
C ARG A 89 7.50 12.55 -5.04
N ARG A 90 8.33 11.65 -5.58
CA ARG A 90 8.05 10.69 -6.67
C ARG A 90 7.16 9.53 -6.18
N CYS A 91 7.41 8.31 -6.67
CA CYS A 91 6.60 7.14 -6.41
C CYS A 91 6.42 6.89 -4.89
N PRO A 92 5.17 6.85 -4.39
CA PRO A 92 4.90 6.63 -2.98
C PRO A 92 5.37 5.24 -2.51
N VAL A 93 5.26 4.21 -3.37
CA VAL A 93 5.74 2.86 -3.05
C VAL A 93 7.25 2.85 -2.82
N CYS A 94 8.04 3.41 -3.74
CA CYS A 94 9.50 3.50 -3.57
C CYS A 94 9.88 4.27 -2.30
N ARG A 95 9.15 5.36 -1.99
CA ARG A 95 9.38 6.15 -0.78
C ARG A 95 9.10 5.33 0.48
N HIS A 96 7.92 4.71 0.59
CA HIS A 96 7.57 3.92 1.76
C HIS A 96 8.45 2.67 1.90
N ALA A 97 8.83 2.04 0.79
CA ALA A 97 9.78 0.93 0.80
C ALA A 97 11.14 1.38 1.39
N LYS A 98 11.65 2.54 0.99
CA LYS A 98 12.91 3.08 1.55
C LYS A 98 12.84 3.30 3.07
N GLU A 99 11.68 3.69 3.58
CA GLU A 99 11.43 3.94 5.00
C GLU A 99 11.00 2.69 5.79
N GLY A 100 10.78 1.56 5.11
CA GLY A 100 10.24 0.33 5.67
C GLY A 100 10.85 -0.89 5.01
N ALA A 101 10.02 -1.71 4.36
CA ALA A 101 10.40 -3.05 3.93
C ALA A 101 11.33 -3.16 2.70
N GLY A 102 11.96 -2.08 2.24
CA GLY A 102 12.71 -2.03 0.98
C GLY A 102 13.95 -2.93 0.95
N GLN A 103 14.61 -3.11 2.09
CA GLN A 103 15.82 -3.93 2.22
C GLN A 103 15.55 -5.37 2.68
N LEU A 104 14.30 -5.68 3.04
CA LEU A 104 13.94 -6.99 3.56
C LEU A 104 13.64 -7.97 2.43
N PRO A 105 13.97 -9.27 2.58
CA PRO A 105 13.58 -10.28 1.61
C PRO A 105 12.06 -10.49 1.62
N VAL A 106 11.51 -10.87 0.47
CA VAL A 106 10.08 -11.23 0.35
C VAL A 106 9.77 -12.38 1.31
N GLY A 107 8.67 -12.26 2.05
CA GLY A 107 8.24 -13.21 3.06
C GLY A 107 8.81 -12.95 4.46
N ALA A 108 9.75 -12.02 4.63
CA ALA A 108 10.25 -11.67 5.95
C ALA A 108 9.16 -11.02 6.81
N ALA A 109 8.97 -11.54 8.04
CA ALA A 109 8.24 -10.86 9.08
C ALA A 109 9.13 -9.81 9.77
N PHE A 110 8.57 -8.66 10.08
CA PHE A 110 9.27 -7.58 10.77
C PHE A 110 8.29 -6.71 11.55
N HIS A 111 8.83 -5.75 12.29
CA HIS A 111 8.03 -4.73 12.95
C HIS A 111 8.02 -3.45 12.09
N SER A 112 6.88 -3.12 11.51
CA SER A 112 6.65 -1.89 10.76
C SER A 112 6.04 -0.79 11.64
N ARG A 113 6.50 0.45 11.42
CA ARG A 113 5.88 1.67 11.95
C ARG A 113 4.65 2.14 11.18
N PHE A 114 4.42 1.58 9.98
CA PHE A 114 3.26 1.91 9.15
C PHE A 114 2.05 1.01 9.45
N ALA A 115 2.23 -0.01 10.28
CA ALA A 115 1.14 -0.88 10.71
C ALA A 115 0.06 -0.04 11.40
N PRO A 116 -1.23 -0.26 11.07
CA PRO A 116 -2.33 0.41 11.76
C PRO A 116 -2.30 0.06 13.25
N THR A 117 -2.71 1.01 14.10
CA THR A 117 -2.96 0.70 15.51
C THR A 117 -4.22 -0.16 15.62
N PRO A 118 -4.23 -1.23 16.45
CA PRO A 118 -5.42 -2.03 16.72
C PRO A 118 -6.62 -1.15 17.07
N ALA A 119 -7.73 -1.37 16.38
CA ALA A 119 -8.95 -0.58 16.57
C ALA A 119 -9.85 -1.14 17.69
N SER A 120 -9.53 -2.33 18.20
CA SER A 120 -10.34 -3.05 19.20
C SER A 120 -9.46 -3.79 20.23
N ALA A 121 -10.06 -4.13 21.38
CA ALA A 121 -9.42 -4.96 22.40
C ALA A 121 -9.35 -6.46 22.03
N ALA A 122 -10.07 -6.88 20.99
CA ALA A 122 -10.15 -8.29 20.61
C ALA A 122 -8.83 -8.82 20.05
N GLU A 123 -8.10 -8.03 19.26
CA GLU A 123 -6.80 -8.43 18.72
C GLU A 123 -5.75 -8.65 19.85
N PRO A 124 -5.56 -7.72 20.81
CA PRO A 124 -4.73 -7.99 21.99
C PRO A 124 -5.16 -9.21 22.80
N GLU A 125 -6.46 -9.40 23.02
CA GLU A 125 -6.98 -10.55 23.79
C GLU A 125 -6.66 -11.87 23.08
N LEU A 126 -6.89 -11.96 21.77
CA LEU A 126 -6.58 -13.15 20.98
C LEU A 126 -5.08 -13.45 21.00
N LYS A 127 -4.24 -12.42 20.84
CA LYS A 127 -2.79 -12.53 20.89
C LYS A 127 -2.30 -13.04 22.25
N GLN A 128 -2.86 -12.53 23.35
CA GLN A 128 -2.54 -13.01 24.69
C GLN A 128 -2.87 -14.50 24.85
N ARG A 129 -4.08 -14.91 24.46
CA ARG A 129 -4.53 -16.31 24.59
C ARG A 129 -3.74 -17.29 23.72
N LEU A 130 -3.20 -16.83 22.59
CA LEU A 130 -2.26 -17.60 21.76
C LEU A 130 -0.90 -17.73 22.47
N ALA A 131 -0.37 -16.65 23.04
CA ALA A 131 0.90 -16.67 23.77
C ALA A 131 0.87 -17.58 25.02
N GLU A 132 -0.31 -17.74 25.64
CA GLU A 132 -0.52 -18.67 26.76
C GLU A 132 -0.42 -20.16 26.33
N ARG A 133 -0.64 -20.46 25.05
CA ARG A 133 -0.63 -21.84 24.51
C ARG A 133 0.59 -22.15 23.64
N LEU A 134 1.26 -21.13 23.10
CA LEU A 134 2.37 -21.25 22.17
C LEU A 134 3.61 -20.52 22.66
N ASP A 135 4.77 -21.12 22.42
CA ASP A 135 6.10 -20.53 22.60
C ASP A 135 6.63 -20.00 21.26
N VAL A 136 6.08 -18.87 20.80
CA VAL A 136 6.39 -18.23 19.50
C VAL A 136 6.55 -16.71 19.63
N ASP A 137 7.31 -16.08 18.71
CA ASP A 137 7.48 -14.63 18.64
C ASP A 137 6.27 -13.95 17.96
N LEU A 138 5.32 -13.48 18.78
CA LEU A 138 4.18 -12.69 18.30
C LEU A 138 4.48 -11.18 18.20
N SER A 139 5.73 -10.72 18.30
CA SER A 139 6.05 -9.27 18.31
C SER A 139 5.96 -8.60 16.93
N ARG A 140 5.97 -9.39 15.85
CA ARG A 140 5.95 -8.88 14.47
C ARG A 140 4.54 -8.45 14.06
N ASN A 141 4.46 -7.43 13.21
CA ASN A 141 3.19 -6.84 12.75
C ASN A 141 3.14 -6.60 11.23
N ALA A 142 4.17 -6.99 10.49
CA ALA A 142 4.24 -6.80 9.05
C ALA A 142 4.98 -7.93 8.35
N VAL A 143 4.57 -8.20 7.11
CA VAL A 143 5.25 -9.13 6.19
C VAL A 143 5.64 -8.38 4.93
N ARG A 144 6.89 -8.54 4.48
CA ARG A 144 7.38 -7.99 3.21
C ARG A 144 6.80 -8.77 2.04
N VAL A 145 6.09 -8.08 1.14
CA VAL A 145 5.44 -8.68 -0.05
C VAL A 145 6.07 -8.18 -1.35
N ALA A 146 6.09 -9.02 -2.39
CA ALA A 146 6.75 -8.70 -3.67
C ALA A 146 6.05 -7.60 -4.47
N ARG A 147 4.71 -7.53 -4.36
CA ARG A 147 3.89 -6.53 -5.07
C ARG A 147 3.25 -5.58 -4.06
N PRO A 148 3.00 -4.31 -4.44
CA PRO A 148 2.47 -3.34 -3.50
C PRO A 148 1.07 -3.70 -3.00
N PHE A 149 0.86 -3.58 -1.70
CA PHE A 149 -0.45 -3.48 -1.09
C PHE A 149 -0.72 -1.99 -0.81
N HIS A 150 -1.73 -1.43 -1.48
CA HIS A 150 -1.91 0.01 -1.58
C HIS A 150 -0.62 0.72 -2.04
N SER A 151 0.04 1.46 -1.15
CA SER A 151 1.28 2.20 -1.44
C SER A 151 2.51 1.64 -0.71
N HIS A 152 2.45 0.39 -0.25
CA HIS A 152 3.48 -0.24 0.58
C HIS A 152 3.91 -1.60 0.01
N LEU A 153 5.19 -1.96 0.18
CA LEU A 153 5.69 -3.32 -0.09
C LEU A 153 5.58 -4.22 1.15
N GLU A 154 4.62 -3.93 2.01
CA GLU A 154 4.37 -4.63 3.26
C GLU A 154 2.86 -4.76 3.48
N VAL A 155 2.49 -5.84 4.14
CA VAL A 155 1.12 -6.16 4.56
C VAL A 155 1.12 -6.31 6.07
N TRP A 156 0.03 -5.88 6.73
CA TRP A 156 -0.10 -5.86 8.18
C TRP A 156 -1.26 -6.77 8.64
N PRO A 157 -1.01 -8.06 8.92
CA PRO A 157 -1.99 -8.92 9.60
C PRO A 157 -2.09 -8.57 11.09
N ASP A 158 -3.22 -8.92 11.71
CA ASP A 158 -3.46 -8.62 13.12
C ASP A 158 -2.47 -9.36 14.02
N ILE A 159 -2.19 -10.62 13.70
CA ILE A 159 -1.22 -11.45 14.40
C ILE A 159 -0.38 -12.23 13.39
N LEU A 160 0.93 -12.28 13.62
CA LEU A 160 1.88 -13.07 12.84
C LEU A 160 2.49 -14.15 13.72
N ILE A 161 2.64 -15.35 13.16
CA ILE A 161 3.42 -16.46 13.73
C ILE A 161 4.54 -16.80 12.75
N PRO A 162 5.69 -16.10 12.81
CA PRO A 162 6.80 -16.28 11.87
C PRO A 162 7.35 -17.70 11.80
N GLU A 163 7.42 -18.40 12.92
CA GLU A 163 7.91 -19.78 13.06
C GLU A 163 7.10 -20.76 12.22
N LEU A 164 5.82 -20.45 12.01
CA LEU A 164 4.89 -21.25 11.22
C LEU A 164 4.56 -20.59 9.88
N GLN A 165 5.09 -19.39 9.56
CA GLN A 165 4.69 -18.61 8.38
C GLN A 165 3.16 -18.56 8.21
N VAL A 166 2.44 -18.31 9.31
CA VAL A 166 0.98 -18.14 9.34
C VAL A 166 0.63 -16.75 9.84
N ALA A 167 -0.24 -16.08 9.09
CA ALA A 167 -0.88 -14.83 9.48
C ALA A 167 -2.31 -15.11 9.96
N ILE A 168 -2.72 -14.44 11.04
CA ILE A 168 -4.08 -14.52 11.57
C ILE A 168 -4.73 -13.15 11.42
N GLU A 169 -5.95 -13.16 10.91
CA GLU A 169 -6.82 -11.98 10.81
C GLU A 169 -8.04 -12.19 11.71
N TYR A 170 -8.48 -11.15 12.40
CA TYR A 170 -9.66 -11.13 13.24
C TYR A 170 -10.66 -10.12 12.68
N ASP A 171 -11.59 -10.61 11.87
CA ASP A 171 -12.51 -9.77 11.13
C ASP A 171 -13.81 -9.57 11.91
N THR A 172 -14.20 -8.31 12.12
CA THR A 172 -15.52 -7.95 12.66
C THR A 172 -16.26 -7.05 11.67
N THR A 173 -17.59 -7.02 11.68
CA THR A 173 -18.34 -6.12 10.77
C THR A 173 -18.20 -4.63 11.14
N GLY A 174 -17.47 -4.30 12.21
CA GLY A 174 -17.36 -2.97 12.78
C GLY A 174 -18.70 -2.42 13.29
N ARG A 175 -18.67 -1.21 13.85
CA ARG A 175 -19.87 -0.53 14.40
C ARG A 175 -20.94 -0.26 13.34
N HIS A 176 -20.53 -0.03 12.10
CA HIS A 176 -21.42 0.36 10.99
C HIS A 176 -21.76 -0.78 10.03
N GLY A 177 -21.26 -2.00 10.25
CA GLY A 177 -21.61 -3.16 9.43
C GLY A 177 -20.97 -3.20 8.03
N LEU A 178 -20.02 -2.30 7.74
CA LEU A 178 -19.43 -2.12 6.40
C LEU A 178 -18.00 -2.66 6.30
N GLU A 179 -17.44 -3.19 7.38
CA GLU A 179 -16.11 -3.82 7.35
C GLU A 179 -16.21 -5.21 6.71
N HIS A 180 -15.20 -5.54 5.90
CA HIS A 180 -15.06 -6.83 5.22
C HIS A 180 -16.23 -7.26 4.32
N VAL A 181 -16.97 -6.30 3.76
CA VAL A 181 -18.01 -6.51 2.74
C VAL A 181 -17.73 -5.70 1.48
N GLY A 182 -18.13 -6.21 0.32
CA GLY A 182 -18.02 -5.51 -0.97
C GLY A 182 -16.58 -5.11 -1.33
N PRO A 183 -16.29 -3.82 -1.60
CA PRO A 183 -14.93 -3.37 -1.95
C PRO A 183 -13.87 -3.67 -0.88
N ARG A 184 -14.25 -3.72 0.41
CA ARG A 184 -13.31 -4.06 1.49
C ARG A 184 -12.96 -5.55 1.48
N GLU A 185 -13.93 -6.42 1.20
CA GLU A 185 -13.66 -7.85 0.98
C GLU A 185 -12.71 -8.07 -0.22
N ALA A 186 -12.84 -7.28 -1.29
CA ALA A 186 -11.90 -7.37 -2.42
C ALA A 186 -10.46 -6.97 -2.02
N SER A 187 -10.33 -6.00 -1.11
CA SER A 187 -9.05 -5.63 -0.51
C SER A 187 -8.48 -6.75 0.36
N ASP A 188 -9.32 -7.37 1.19
CA ASP A 188 -8.97 -8.52 2.04
C ASP A 188 -8.47 -9.70 1.20
N ARG A 189 -9.18 -10.04 0.11
CA ARG A 189 -8.75 -11.09 -0.83
C ARG A 189 -7.42 -10.75 -1.50
N THR A 190 -7.15 -9.47 -1.73
CA THR A 190 -5.86 -9.02 -2.28
C THR A 190 -4.76 -9.15 -1.23
N LYS A 191 -5.02 -8.78 0.02
CA LYS A 191 -4.12 -8.97 1.17
C LYS A 191 -3.72 -10.45 1.29
N ASP A 192 -4.70 -11.35 1.32
CA ASP A 192 -4.47 -12.79 1.44
C ASP A 192 -3.63 -13.34 0.29
N ARG A 193 -3.92 -12.91 -0.96
CA ARG A 193 -3.15 -13.33 -2.14
C ARG A 193 -1.68 -12.89 -2.05
N LEU A 194 -1.42 -11.67 -1.55
CA LEU A 194 -0.06 -11.15 -1.41
C LEU A 194 0.72 -11.89 -0.33
N LEU A 195 0.08 -12.23 0.80
CA LEU A 195 0.67 -13.05 1.85
C LEU A 195 1.02 -14.45 1.33
N ARG A 196 0.09 -15.12 0.65
CA ARG A 196 0.33 -16.44 0.03
C ARG A 196 1.43 -16.41 -1.01
N ALA A 197 1.48 -15.38 -1.86
CA ALA A 197 2.57 -15.20 -2.81
C ALA A 197 3.93 -14.94 -2.13
N ALA A 198 3.95 -14.54 -0.87
CA ALA A 198 5.15 -14.35 -0.06
C ALA A 198 5.48 -15.57 0.84
N GLY A 199 4.77 -16.70 0.68
CA GLY A 199 5.00 -17.95 1.42
C GLY A 199 4.19 -18.10 2.71
N TRP A 200 3.28 -17.17 3.00
CA TRP A 200 2.47 -17.19 4.22
C TRP A 200 1.10 -17.80 3.97
N GLU A 201 0.59 -18.61 4.90
CA GLU A 201 -0.82 -18.99 4.90
C GLU A 201 -1.63 -18.06 5.80
N VAL A 202 -2.94 -17.95 5.55
CA VAL A 202 -3.83 -17.04 6.28
C VAL A 202 -4.96 -17.82 6.95
N VAL A 203 -5.16 -17.57 8.24
CA VAL A 203 -6.31 -18.05 9.02
C VAL A 203 -7.14 -16.83 9.42
N ARG A 204 -8.36 -16.71 8.89
CA ARG A 204 -9.27 -15.63 9.28
C ARG A 204 -10.26 -16.09 10.33
N VAL A 205 -10.38 -15.35 11.43
CA VAL A 205 -11.48 -15.46 12.40
C VAL A 205 -12.59 -14.51 11.95
N ARG A 206 -13.65 -15.06 11.37
CA ARG A 206 -14.77 -14.33 10.79
C ARG A 206 -15.87 -14.18 11.84
N CYS A 207 -16.02 -12.99 12.41
CA CYS A 207 -17.01 -12.77 13.46
C CYS A 207 -18.42 -12.47 12.95
N GLY A 208 -19.43 -12.94 13.69
CA GLY A 208 -20.84 -12.62 13.42
C GLY A 208 -21.36 -13.27 12.14
N LYS A 209 -21.85 -12.48 11.19
CA LYS A 209 -22.46 -12.96 9.93
C LYS A 209 -21.48 -13.06 8.76
N LEU A 210 -20.19 -12.78 9.01
CA LEU A 210 -19.16 -12.82 7.98
C LEU A 210 -18.99 -14.24 7.44
N GLN A 211 -19.05 -14.37 6.11
CA GLN A 211 -18.82 -15.65 5.45
C GLN A 211 -17.31 -15.95 5.36
N PRO A 212 -16.92 -17.23 5.40
CA PRO A 212 -15.57 -17.68 5.05
C PRO A 212 -15.13 -17.19 3.67
N LEU A 213 -13.88 -16.77 3.56
CA LEU A 213 -13.19 -16.42 2.32
C LEU A 213 -12.20 -17.51 1.89
N GLY A 214 -11.59 -18.19 2.85
CA GLY A 214 -10.58 -19.23 2.65
C GLY A 214 -10.94 -20.57 3.33
N PRO A 215 -10.20 -21.65 2.99
CA PRO A 215 -10.47 -22.99 3.49
C PRO A 215 -10.18 -23.16 4.99
N TYR A 216 -9.32 -22.33 5.56
CA TYR A 216 -8.90 -22.40 6.96
C TYR A 216 -9.65 -21.43 7.88
N ASP A 217 -10.63 -20.70 7.35
CA ASP A 217 -11.36 -19.68 8.09
C ASP A 217 -12.20 -20.28 9.22
N ILE A 218 -12.33 -19.50 10.30
CA ILE A 218 -12.98 -19.87 11.54
C ILE A 218 -14.12 -18.89 11.77
N VAL A 219 -15.38 -19.34 11.62
CA VAL A 219 -16.54 -18.54 12.01
C VAL A 219 -16.69 -18.57 13.54
N ALA A 220 -16.86 -17.40 14.16
CA ALA A 220 -16.96 -17.26 15.62
C ALA A 220 -17.88 -16.11 16.06
N GLY A 221 -18.36 -16.16 17.30
CA GLY A 221 -19.07 -15.02 17.93
C GLY A 221 -18.13 -13.94 18.48
N GLY A 222 -16.88 -14.31 18.77
CA GLY A 222 -15.84 -13.45 19.32
C GLY A 222 -14.65 -14.27 19.82
N VAL A 223 -13.68 -13.61 20.46
CA VAL A 223 -12.51 -14.26 21.07
C VAL A 223 -12.95 -15.18 22.22
N SER A 224 -12.48 -16.44 22.21
CA SER A 224 -12.76 -17.44 23.24
C SER A 224 -11.69 -18.54 23.23
N ALA A 225 -11.64 -19.35 24.29
CA ALA A 225 -10.73 -20.51 24.34
C ALA A 225 -10.95 -21.45 23.15
N THR A 226 -12.20 -21.75 22.81
CA THR A 226 -12.57 -22.61 21.67
C THR A 226 -12.08 -22.06 20.33
N VAL A 227 -12.10 -20.73 20.13
CA VAL A 227 -11.54 -20.12 18.91
C VAL A 227 -10.04 -20.34 18.85
N VAL A 228 -9.33 -20.21 19.97
CA VAL A 228 -7.89 -20.42 20.00
C VAL A 228 -7.55 -21.89 19.73
N ASP A 229 -8.28 -22.84 20.31
CA ASP A 229 -8.06 -24.27 20.07
C ASP A 229 -8.28 -24.60 18.58
N ARG A 230 -9.34 -24.04 17.96
CA ARG A 230 -9.57 -24.17 16.51
C ARG A 230 -8.48 -23.53 15.67
N ILE A 231 -7.87 -22.42 16.12
CA ILE A 231 -6.70 -21.85 15.44
C ILE A 231 -5.54 -22.84 15.50
N LEU A 232 -5.26 -23.46 16.65
CA LEU A 232 -4.20 -24.45 16.78
C LEU A 232 -4.42 -25.66 15.86
N ASP A 233 -5.67 -26.13 15.74
CA ASP A 233 -6.03 -27.19 14.79
C ASP A 233 -5.71 -26.76 13.34
N ARG A 234 -6.07 -25.52 12.96
CA ARG A 234 -5.74 -24.99 11.62
C ARG A 234 -4.24 -24.85 11.40
N LEU A 235 -3.48 -24.45 12.42
CA LEU A 235 -2.01 -24.42 12.31
C LEU A 235 -1.47 -25.83 12.02
N GLY A 236 -2.01 -26.84 12.71
CA GLY A 236 -1.63 -28.24 12.53
C GLY A 236 -1.99 -28.78 11.15
N GLU A 237 -3.15 -28.42 10.61
CA GLU A 237 -3.53 -28.74 9.22
C GLU A 237 -2.60 -28.10 8.18
N ILE A 238 -2.17 -26.84 8.41
CA ILE A 238 -1.35 -26.07 7.44
C ILE A 238 0.11 -26.51 7.46
N ARG A 239 0.67 -26.79 8.63
CA ARG A 239 2.11 -27.02 8.84
C ARG A 239 2.48 -28.42 9.32
N GLY A 240 1.49 -29.23 9.67
CA GLY A 240 1.66 -30.54 10.27
C GLY A 240 1.65 -30.46 11.80
N GLU A 241 0.90 -31.37 12.42
CA GLU A 241 0.74 -31.46 13.88
C GLU A 241 2.07 -31.55 14.64
N LEU A 242 3.02 -32.34 14.12
CA LEU A 242 4.32 -32.53 14.78
C LEU A 242 5.12 -31.22 14.87
N LEU A 243 5.08 -30.39 13.82
CA LEU A 243 5.78 -29.11 13.81
C LEU A 243 5.13 -28.12 14.78
N VAL A 244 3.80 -28.05 14.79
CA VAL A 244 3.07 -27.17 15.71
C VAL A 244 3.23 -27.60 17.17
N ALA A 245 3.23 -28.91 17.43
CA ALA A 245 3.43 -29.46 18.77
C ALA A 245 4.77 -29.04 19.40
N ALA A 246 5.81 -28.84 18.59
CA ALA A 246 7.12 -28.37 19.06
C ALA A 246 7.07 -26.95 19.66
N TYR A 247 6.03 -26.17 19.35
CA TYR A 247 5.82 -24.82 19.88
C TYR A 247 4.70 -24.75 20.93
N ARG A 248 4.06 -25.86 21.32
CA ARG A 248 3.03 -25.83 22.37
C ARG A 248 3.66 -25.69 23.76
N ARG A 249 3.01 -24.93 24.65
CA ARG A 249 3.34 -24.82 26.08
C ARG A 249 2.68 -25.91 26.91
#